data_AF-A0A1Y1YGC2-F1
#
_entry.id   AF-A0A1Y1YGC2-F1
#
_cell.length_a   1.000
_cell.length_b   1.000
_cell.length_c   1.000
_cell.angle_alpha   90.00
_cell.angle_beta   90.00
_cell.angle_gamma   90.00
#
_symmetry.space_group_name_H-M   'P 1'
#
loop_
_entity.id
_entity.type
_entity.pdbx_description
1 polymer ?
#
loop_
_entity_poly.entity_id
_entity_poly.type
_entity_poly.pdbx_seq_one_letter_code
_entity_poly.pdbx_strand_id
1 'polypeptide(L)' 'MAKSKNHTNHNQNRKAHRNGIKKPKAQRHPSLRGVDPKFLRNQRFAKKGTQAAVRAAKVAQE' A
#
# COMPACT_ATOMS: atom_id res chain seq x y z
N MET A 1 -29.37 26.34 -35.24
CA MET A 1 -28.46 25.43 -34.51
C MET A 1 -28.85 25.42 -33.04
N ALA A 2 -29.43 24.33 -32.54
CA ALA A 2 -29.90 24.28 -31.16
C ALA A 2 -28.75 23.93 -30.22
N LYS A 3 -28.53 24.74 -29.17
CA LYS A 3 -27.49 24.47 -28.18
C LYS A 3 -27.94 23.35 -27.23
N SER A 4 -27.09 22.35 -27.03
CA SER A 4 -27.30 21.29 -26.04
C SER A 4 -26.67 21.64 -24.69
N LYS A 5 -26.96 20.82 -23.65
CA LYS A 5 -26.34 20.96 -22.33
C LYS A 5 -24.87 20.54 -22.38
N ASN A 6 -23.97 21.39 -21.91
CA ASN A 6 -22.52 21.16 -21.99
C ASN A 6 -21.96 20.25 -20.88
N HIS A 7 -22.63 20.13 -19.72
CA HIS A 7 -22.15 19.32 -18.60
C HIS A 7 -23.29 18.88 -17.65
N THR A 8 -23.19 17.67 -17.07
CA THR A 8 -24.07 17.21 -15.99
C THR A 8 -23.39 16.16 -15.09
N ASN A 9 -23.64 16.26 -13.78
CA ASN A 9 -23.19 15.29 -12.77
C ASN A 9 -24.33 14.33 -12.32
N HIS A 10 -25.50 14.40 -12.97
CA HIS A 10 -26.75 13.81 -12.46
C HIS A 10 -26.71 12.29 -12.17
N ASN A 11 -25.92 11.51 -12.91
CA ASN A 11 -25.86 10.05 -12.76
C ASN A 11 -24.52 9.54 -12.23
N GLN A 12 -23.56 10.41 -11.88
CA GLN A 12 -22.24 9.94 -11.48
C GLN A 12 -22.29 9.27 -10.11
N ASN A 13 -22.95 9.88 -9.13
CA ASN A 13 -23.12 9.31 -7.79
C ASN A 13 -23.82 7.94 -7.86
N ARG A 14 -24.93 7.86 -8.60
CA ARG A 14 -25.66 6.60 -8.79
C ARG A 14 -24.76 5.49 -9.37
N LYS A 15 -23.94 5.80 -10.37
CA LYS A 15 -22.97 4.84 -10.95
C LYS A 15 -21.88 4.45 -9.94
N ALA A 16 -21.30 5.41 -9.22
CA ALA A 16 -20.25 5.17 -8.24
C ALA A 16 -20.73 4.25 -7.10
N HIS A 17 -22.00 4.34 -6.72
CA HIS A 17 -22.57 3.54 -5.65
C HIS A 17 -23.13 2.17 -6.09
N ARG A 18 -23.30 1.87 -7.39
CA ARG A 18 -23.80 0.54 -7.84
C ARG A 18 -22.97 -0.62 -7.30
N ASN A 19 -21.64 -0.48 -7.35
CA ASN A 19 -20.68 -1.47 -6.83
C ASN A 19 -20.05 -1.02 -5.49
N GLY A 20 -20.46 0.16 -5.01
CA GLY A 20 -19.90 0.84 -3.85
C GLY A 20 -18.50 1.42 -4.09
N ILE A 21 -18.22 2.54 -3.42
CA ILE A 21 -16.88 3.14 -3.39
C ILE A 21 -16.03 2.33 -2.41
N LYS A 22 -15.10 1.53 -2.93
CA LYS A 22 -14.22 0.68 -2.09
C LYS A 22 -13.08 1.51 -1.50
N LYS A 23 -12.85 1.34 -0.20
CA LYS A 23 -11.67 1.90 0.48
C LYS A 23 -10.42 1.08 0.12
N PRO A 24 -9.21 1.68 0.18
CA PRO A 24 -7.97 0.92 0.07
C PRO A 24 -7.93 -0.22 1.10
N LYS A 25 -7.36 -1.37 0.70
CA LYS A 25 -7.25 -2.52 1.60
C LYS A 25 -6.21 -2.23 2.69
N ALA A 26 -6.58 -2.48 3.95
CA ALA A 26 -5.62 -2.47 5.05
C ALA A 26 -4.77 -3.75 5.00
N GLN A 27 -3.46 -3.60 4.83
CA GLN A 27 -2.51 -4.72 4.85
C GLN A 27 -1.73 -4.68 6.17
N ARG A 28 -1.36 -5.85 6.71
CA ARG A 28 -0.50 -5.95 7.91
C ARG A 28 0.83 -5.21 7.73
N HIS A 29 1.33 -5.16 6.50
CA HIS A 29 2.57 -4.47 6.15
C HIS A 29 2.32 -3.52 4.98
N PRO A 30 2.27 -2.20 5.21
CA PRO A 30 2.09 -1.21 4.14
C PRO A 30 3.37 -1.02 3.32
N SER A 31 3.24 -0.37 2.17
CA SER A 31 4.40 -0.01 1.34
C SER A 31 5.31 1.01 2.04
N LEU A 32 6.62 0.80 1.99
CA LEU A 32 7.62 1.76 2.49
C LEU A 32 8.01 2.83 1.44
N ARG A 33 7.24 2.99 0.36
CA ARG A 33 7.51 3.97 -0.69
C ARG A 33 7.31 5.38 -0.14
N GLY A 34 8.32 6.24 -0.27
CA GLY A 34 8.30 7.60 0.27
C GLY A 34 8.80 7.72 1.72
N VAL A 35 9.20 6.61 2.35
CA VAL A 35 9.89 6.64 3.65
C VAL A 35 11.32 7.13 3.45
N ASP A 36 11.86 7.83 4.44
CA ASP A 36 13.22 8.38 4.43
C ASP A 36 14.27 7.34 3.97
N PRO A 37 15.05 7.63 2.91
CA PRO A 37 16.10 6.74 2.42
C PRO A 37 17.13 6.37 3.50
N LYS A 38 17.47 7.27 4.44
CA LYS A 38 18.46 6.97 5.49
C LYS A 38 17.93 5.91 6.45
N PHE A 39 16.67 6.04 6.89
CA PHE A 39 15.99 5.01 7.65
C PHE A 39 15.92 3.66 6.92
N LEU A 40 15.56 3.66 5.63
CA LEU A 40 15.46 2.42 4.84
C LEU A 40 16.80 1.70 4.69
N ARG A 41 17.90 2.45 4.51
CA ARG A 41 19.26 1.89 4.47
C ARG A 41 19.62 1.22 5.78
N ASN A 42 19.36 1.87 6.91
CA ASN A 42 19.59 1.29 8.24
C ASN A 42 18.75 0.03 8.47
N GLN A 43 17.44 0.11 8.16
CA GLN A 43 16.52 -1.02 8.32
C GLN A 43 16.96 -2.25 7.50
N ARG A 44 17.52 -2.05 6.30
CA ARG A 44 18.05 -3.13 5.47
C ARG A 44 19.19 -3.88 6.18
N PHE A 45 20.14 -3.16 6.78
CA PHE A 45 21.25 -3.78 7.49
C PHE A 45 20.79 -4.48 8.77
N ALA A 46 19.90 -3.86 9.54
CA ALA A 46 19.31 -4.46 10.74
C ALA A 46 18.62 -5.79 10.43
N LYS A 47 17.73 -5.81 9.42
CA LYS A 47 17.03 -7.02 8.97
C LYS A 47 18.01 -8.13 8.54
N LYS A 48 19.09 -7.79 7.84
CA LYS A 48 20.12 -8.75 7.43
C LYS A 48 20.80 -9.39 8.64
N GLY A 49 21.17 -8.59 9.64
CA GLY A 49 21.78 -9.07 10.89
C GLY A 49 20.84 -10.00 11.66
N THR A 50 19.58 -9.58 11.86
CA THR A 50 18.57 -10.42 12.53
C THR A 50 18.36 -11.75 11.82
N GLN A 51 18.28 -11.75 10.48
CA GLN A 51 18.13 -12.99 9.71
C GLN A 51 19.31 -13.94 9.90
N ALA A 52 20.54 -13.44 9.95
CA ALA A 52 21.72 -14.28 10.21
C ALA A 52 21.68 -14.89 11.62
N ALA A 53 21.38 -14.08 12.65
CA ALA A 53 21.27 -14.54 14.02
C ALA A 53 20.16 -15.59 14.20
N VAL A 54 18.98 -15.35 13.60
CA VAL A 54 17.85 -16.30 13.64
C VAL A 54 18.22 -17.62 12.95
N ARG A 55 18.96 -17.59 11.85
CA ARG A 55 19.44 -18.82 11.18
C ARG A 55 20.43 -19.58 12.05
N ALA A 56 21.41 -18.90 12.64
CA ALA A 56 22.38 -19.53 13.54
C ALA A 56 21.70 -20.16 14.76
N ALA A 57 20.73 -19.46 15.36
CA ALA A 57 19.95 -19.99 16.48
C ALA A 57 19.13 -21.23 16.10
N LYS A 58 18.56 -21.27 14.89
CA LYS A 58 17.83 -22.45 14.39
C LYS A 58 18.74 -23.65 14.19
N VAL A 59 19.90 -23.45 13.55
CA VAL A 59 20.89 -24.53 13.35
C VAL A 59 21.44 -25.05 14.68
N ALA A 60 21.58 -24.20 15.69
CA ALA A 60 22.02 -24.64 17.02
C ALA A 60 20.93 -25.37 17.83
N GLN A 61 19.66 -25.28 17.42
CA GLN A 61 18.54 -25.98 18.04
C GLN A 61 18.22 -27.32 17.36
N GLU A 62 18.70 -27.52 16.13
CA GLU A 62 18.71 -28.82 15.43
C GLU A 62 19.91 -29.66 15.89
#